data_AF-A0A370DCT4-F1
#
_entry.id   AF-A0A370DCT4-F1
#
_cell.length_a   1.000
_cell.length_b   1.000
_cell.length_c   1.000
_cell.angle_alpha   90.00
_cell.angle_beta   90.00
_cell.angle_gamma   90.00
#
_symmetry.space_group_name_H-M   'P 1'
#
loop_
_entity.id
_entity.type
_entity.pdbx_description
1 polymer ?
#
loop_
_entity_poly.entity_id
_entity_poly.type
_entity_poly.pdbx_seq_one_letter_code
_entity_poly.pdbx_strand_id
1 'polypeptide(L)'
;MSSRNVVQITDMGIITDEKPPLIKPGVYELAFVEYQTALMFGRASKLIMKFRIVSLGEHFGVELFRYYNIQNFCGKPGRSGKFKAGWKSDFAREYASLFEELPNRTDRFSMSLYKEKIIRGRVTTVKQGSRQRKLHNVCQYSVINELMEVKKL
;
A
#
# COMPACT_ATOMS: atom_id res chain seq x y z
N MET A 1 -8.02 -23.93 20.63
CA MET A 1 -9.15 -23.34 19.87
C MET A 1 -8.60 -22.13 19.14
N SER A 2 -8.47 -22.22 17.81
CA SER A 2 -7.84 -21.20 16.98
C SER A 2 -8.82 -20.04 16.77
N SER A 3 -8.55 -18.91 17.43
CA SER A 3 -9.30 -17.68 17.22
C SER A 3 -9.10 -17.23 15.78
N ARG A 4 -10.13 -17.46 14.96
CA ARG A 4 -10.21 -16.91 13.61
C ARG A 4 -10.29 -15.39 13.74
N ASN A 5 -9.20 -14.70 13.44
CA ASN A 5 -9.20 -13.25 13.26
C ASN A 5 -10.17 -12.90 12.13
N VAL A 6 -11.37 -12.44 12.50
CA VAL A 6 -12.37 -11.94 11.54
C VAL A 6 -11.94 -10.56 11.12
N VAL A 7 -11.23 -10.46 9.99
CA VAL A 7 -10.94 -9.18 9.33
C VAL A 7 -12.26 -8.63 8.81
N GLN A 8 -12.88 -7.70 9.56
CA GLN A 8 -14.07 -7.00 9.09
C GLN A 8 -13.67 -5.99 8.02
N ILE A 9 -14.21 -6.19 6.82
CA ILE A 9 -14.09 -5.27 5.69
C ILE A 9 -15.20 -4.23 5.85
N THR A 10 -14.82 -2.97 6.12
CA THR A 10 -15.74 -1.82 6.01
C THR A 10 -15.24 -0.86 4.94
N ASP A 11 -16.06 0.14 4.59
CA ASP A 11 -15.86 1.17 3.55
C ASP A 11 -14.64 2.10 3.75
N MET A 12 -13.62 1.64 4.48
CA MET A 12 -12.41 2.39 4.87
C MET A 12 -11.09 1.64 4.62
N GLY A 13 -11.09 0.43 4.05
CA GLY A 13 -9.88 -0.39 3.93
C GLY A 13 -9.63 -1.25 5.18
N ILE A 14 -8.45 -1.87 5.30
CA ILE A 14 -8.13 -2.76 6.45
C ILE A 14 -8.29 -1.97 7.74
N ILE A 15 -9.30 -2.31 8.55
CA ILE A 15 -9.36 -1.94 9.95
C ILE A 15 -8.74 -3.12 10.71
N THR A 16 -7.55 -2.90 11.25
CA THR A 16 -7.13 -3.61 12.45
C THR A 16 -7.40 -2.65 13.61
N ASP A 17 -7.87 -3.16 14.76
CA ASP A 17 -7.95 -2.37 16.00
C ASP A 17 -6.56 -2.05 16.58
N GLU A 18 -5.50 -2.45 15.87
CA GLU A 18 -4.12 -2.24 16.23
C GLU A 18 -3.69 -0.82 15.87
N LYS A 19 -2.99 -0.19 16.81
CA LYS A 19 -2.37 1.11 16.55
C LYS A 19 -1.41 0.99 15.36
N PRO A 20 -1.57 1.79 14.30
CA PRO A 20 -0.66 1.75 13.16
C PRO A 20 0.78 2.04 13.59
N PRO A 21 1.78 1.40 12.97
CA PRO A 21 3.17 1.60 13.35
C PRO A 21 3.60 3.03 13.05
N LEU A 22 4.45 3.57 13.93
CA LEU A 22 5.15 4.83 13.73
C LEU A 22 6.65 4.54 13.83
N ILE A 23 7.32 4.52 12.68
CA ILE A 23 8.75 4.30 12.57
C ILE A 23 9.46 5.52 12.02
N LYS A 24 10.80 5.55 12.11
CA LYS A 24 11.61 6.64 11.56
C LYS A 24 11.35 6.80 10.05
N PRO A 25 11.14 8.02 9.53
CA PRO A 25 11.12 8.24 8.09
C PRO A 25 12.47 7.89 7.45
N GLY A 26 12.44 7.31 6.25
CA GLY A 26 13.65 6.82 5.59
C GLY A 26 13.35 5.97 4.37
N VAL A 27 14.39 5.39 3.77
CA VAL A 27 14.26 4.41 2.69
C VAL A 27 14.49 3.01 3.27
N TYR A 28 13.57 2.10 3.01
CA TYR A 28 13.59 0.73 3.51
C TYR A 28 13.53 -0.27 2.37
N GLU A 29 14.07 -1.47 2.60
CA GLU A 29 13.89 -2.62 1.73
C GLU A 29 12.59 -3.31 2.09
N LEU A 30 11.72 -3.52 1.10
CA LEU A 30 10.35 -3.94 1.26
C LEU A 30 10.08 -5.21 0.45
N ALA A 31 9.46 -6.20 1.09
CA ALA A 31 8.86 -7.34 0.42
C ALA A 31 7.34 -7.15 0.33
N PHE A 32 6.76 -7.45 -0.83
CA PHE A 32 5.31 -7.38 -1.02
C PHE A 32 4.60 -8.50 -0.26
N VAL A 33 3.53 -8.16 0.45
CA VAL A 33 2.73 -9.12 1.23
C VAL A 33 1.43 -9.43 0.49
N GLU A 34 0.61 -8.41 0.27
CA GLU A 34 -0.69 -8.54 -0.38
C GLU A 34 -1.21 -7.18 -0.85
N TYR A 35 -2.32 -7.21 -1.58
CA TYR A 35 -3.05 -6.01 -1.95
C TYR A 35 -4.55 -6.21 -1.80
N GLN A 36 -5.26 -5.09 -1.68
CA GLN A 36 -6.71 -5.06 -1.72
C GLN A 36 -7.21 -3.78 -2.35
N THR A 37 -8.48 -3.80 -2.75
CA THR A 37 -9.21 -2.61 -3.16
C THR A 37 -10.28 -2.27 -2.13
N ALA A 38 -10.47 -0.97 -1.89
CA ALA A 38 -11.49 -0.51 -0.96
C ALA A 38 -11.97 0.88 -1.35
N LEU A 39 -13.21 1.20 -0.97
CA LEU A 39 -13.63 2.58 -0.87
C LEU A 39 -12.97 3.17 0.38
N MET A 40 -12.57 4.44 0.33
CA MET A 40 -12.12 5.19 1.50
C MET A 40 -12.81 6.55 1.51
N PHE A 41 -13.12 7.03 2.72
CA PHE A 41 -13.77 8.34 2.93
C PHE A 41 -15.09 8.47 2.14
N GLY A 42 -15.82 7.35 1.99
CA GLY A 42 -17.14 7.27 1.36
C GLY A 42 -17.17 7.48 -0.16
N ARG A 43 -16.05 7.75 -0.83
CA ARG A 43 -16.04 8.02 -2.28
C ARG A 43 -14.76 7.72 -3.04
N ALA A 44 -13.61 7.63 -2.36
CA ALA A 44 -12.34 7.45 -3.05
C ALA A 44 -12.06 5.96 -3.26
N SER A 45 -12.03 5.50 -4.51
CA SER A 45 -11.56 4.16 -4.84
C SER A 45 -10.05 4.06 -4.64
N LYS A 46 -9.62 3.09 -3.82
CA LYS A 46 -8.22 2.90 -3.45
C LYS A 46 -7.72 1.51 -3.81
N LEU A 47 -6.48 1.46 -4.28
CA LEU A 47 -5.62 0.29 -4.19
C LEU A 47 -4.74 0.44 -2.96
N ILE A 48 -4.77 -0.55 -2.08
CA ILE A 48 -4.02 -0.60 -0.84
C ILE A 48 -3.04 -1.75 -0.96
N MET A 49 -1.75 -1.44 -0.99
CA MET A 49 -0.68 -2.44 -1.07
C MET A 49 0.03 -2.52 0.26
N LYS A 50 0.19 -3.73 0.78
CA LYS A 50 0.88 -4.03 2.03
C LYS A 50 2.27 -4.56 1.72
N PHE A 51 3.26 -4.01 2.40
CA PHE A 51 4.65 -4.43 2.32
C PHE A 51 5.19 -4.68 3.72
N ARG A 52 6.22 -5.53 3.80
CA ARG A 52 6.97 -5.81 5.02
C ARG A 52 8.41 -5.34 4.86
N ILE A 53 8.95 -4.68 5.88
CA ILE A 53 10.36 -4.31 5.91
C ILE A 53 11.21 -5.58 6.06
N VAL A 54 12.17 -5.78 5.15
CA VAL A 54 13.08 -6.93 5.14
C VAL A 54 14.55 -6.55 5.36
N SER A 55 14.87 -5.25 5.40
CA SER A 55 16.19 -4.79 5.85
C SER A 55 16.39 -5.15 7.32
N LEU A 56 17.51 -5.80 7.65
CA LEU A 56 17.91 -6.10 9.02
C LEU A 56 18.06 -4.81 9.83
N GLY A 57 17.51 -4.80 11.05
CA GLY A 57 17.55 -3.65 11.94
C GLY A 57 16.31 -3.54 12.82
N GLU A 58 16.18 -2.40 13.50
CA GLU A 58 15.12 -2.13 14.48
C GLU A 58 13.69 -2.29 13.94
N HIS A 59 13.49 -2.04 12.64
CA HIS A 59 12.16 -2.08 12.01
C HIS A 59 11.94 -3.31 11.14
N PHE A 60 12.80 -4.33 11.24
CA PHE A 60 12.62 -5.59 10.52
C PHE A 60 11.26 -6.23 10.86
N GLY A 61 10.53 -6.68 9.83
CA GLY A 61 9.23 -7.32 9.99
C GLY A 61 8.03 -6.37 10.12
N VAL A 62 8.25 -5.05 10.27
CA VAL A 62 7.16 -4.06 10.33
C VAL A 62 6.41 -4.03 8.99
N GLU A 63 5.08 -4.10 9.05
CA GLU A 63 4.20 -3.99 7.88
C GLU A 63 3.71 -2.55 7.69
N LEU A 64 3.80 -2.07 6.45
CA LEU A 64 3.39 -0.72 6.07
C LEU A 64 2.55 -0.75 4.80
N PHE A 65 1.77 0.31 4.62
CA PHE A 65 0.87 0.45 3.48
C PHE A 65 1.31 1.53 2.51
N ARG A 66 1.14 1.23 1.22
CA ARG A 66 1.14 2.20 0.12
C ARG A 66 -0.28 2.32 -0.41
N TYR A 67 -0.79 3.54 -0.49
CA TYR A 67 -2.15 3.83 -0.94
C TYR A 67 -2.11 4.54 -2.29
N TYR A 68 -2.87 4.03 -3.25
CA TYR A 68 -3.03 4.65 -4.56
C TYR A 68 -4.49 5.00 -4.83
N ASN A 69 -4.72 6.15 -5.47
CA ASN A 69 -6.00 6.43 -6.11
C ASN A 69 -6.11 5.58 -7.38
N ILE A 70 -7.22 4.87 -7.55
CA ILE A 70 -7.55 4.13 -8.77
C ILE A 70 -8.77 4.76 -9.44
N GLN A 71 -8.97 4.49 -10.74
CA GLN A 71 -10.12 5.03 -11.47
C GLN A 71 -11.42 4.35 -11.02
N ASN A 72 -11.41 3.02 -10.94
CA ASN A 72 -12.58 2.26 -10.52
C ASN A 72 -12.19 0.84 -10.11
N PHE A 73 -13.10 0.15 -9.42
CA PHE A 73 -13.04 -1.28 -9.21
C PHE A 73 -13.52 -2.03 -10.46
N CYS A 74 -12.97 -3.22 -10.69
CA CYS A 74 -13.42 -4.14 -11.73
C CYS A 74 -14.14 -5.33 -11.08
N GLY A 75 -15.30 -5.06 -10.48
CA GLY A 75 -16.05 -6.01 -9.65
C GLY A 75 -16.08 -5.60 -8.18
N LYS A 76 -16.36 -6.56 -7.29
CA LYS A 76 -16.48 -6.31 -5.85
C LYS A 76 -15.12 -5.90 -5.25
N PRO A 77 -15.03 -4.81 -4.48
CA PRO A 77 -13.81 -4.46 -3.77
C PRO A 77 -13.48 -5.48 -2.67
N GLY A 78 -12.20 -5.62 -2.35
CA GLY A 78 -11.71 -6.51 -1.31
C GLY A 78 -10.30 -7.01 -1.54
N ARG A 79 -9.91 -8.06 -0.82
CA ARG A 79 -8.61 -8.73 -0.96
C ARG A 79 -8.42 -9.22 -2.39
N SER A 80 -7.28 -8.89 -2.99
CA SER A 80 -6.99 -9.22 -4.39
C SER A 80 -8.06 -8.71 -5.39
N GLY A 81 -8.80 -7.66 -5.02
CA GLY A 81 -9.87 -7.11 -5.85
C GLY A 81 -9.31 -6.48 -7.13
N LYS A 82 -9.96 -6.73 -8.26
CA LYS A 82 -9.54 -6.19 -9.55
C LYS A 82 -9.83 -4.68 -9.60
N PHE A 83 -8.97 -3.95 -10.31
CA PHE A 83 -9.05 -2.49 -10.38
C PHE A 83 -8.61 -1.97 -11.74
N LYS A 84 -8.97 -0.72 -12.02
CA LYS A 84 -8.49 0.06 -13.15
C LYS A 84 -7.65 1.23 -12.65
N ALA A 85 -6.39 1.33 -13.07
CA ALA A 85 -5.52 2.47 -12.75
C ALA A 85 -5.27 3.32 -14.00
N GLY A 86 -5.39 4.64 -13.89
CA GLY A 86 -5.17 5.53 -15.02
C GLY A 86 -3.69 5.61 -15.40
N TRP A 87 -3.37 5.79 -16.67
CA TRP A 87 -1.98 5.86 -17.15
C TRP A 87 -1.12 6.93 -16.48
N LYS A 88 -1.74 8.02 -16.03
CA LYS A 88 -1.07 9.13 -15.32
C LYS A 88 -1.08 8.98 -13.80
N SER A 89 -1.63 7.90 -13.27
CA SER A 89 -1.71 7.66 -11.82
C SER A 89 -0.34 7.32 -11.23
N ASP A 90 -0.17 7.60 -9.94
CA ASP A 90 1.05 7.25 -9.21
C ASP A 90 1.34 5.75 -9.29
N PHE A 91 0.29 4.90 -9.22
CA PHE A 91 0.46 3.46 -9.37
C PHE A 91 1.05 3.08 -10.73
N ALA A 92 0.50 3.62 -11.83
CA ALA A 92 1.01 3.30 -13.16
C ALA A 92 2.46 3.78 -13.35
N ARG A 93 2.81 4.95 -12.82
CA ARG A 93 4.18 5.49 -12.89
C ARG A 93 5.18 4.65 -12.10
N GLU A 94 4.85 4.31 -10.85
CA GLU A 94 5.71 3.47 -10.01
C GLU A 94 5.81 2.05 -10.60
N TYR A 95 4.70 1.47 -11.09
CA TYR A 95 4.71 0.17 -11.75
C TYR A 95 5.64 0.14 -12.98
N ALA A 96 5.53 1.14 -13.86
CA ALA A 96 6.41 1.29 -15.03
C ALA A 96 7.87 1.44 -14.62
N SER A 97 8.15 2.24 -13.58
CA SER A 97 9.51 2.46 -13.08
C SER A 97 10.13 1.22 -12.45
N LEU A 98 9.32 0.38 -11.79
CA LEU A 98 9.81 -0.82 -11.11
C LEU A 98 10.05 -1.99 -12.05
N PHE A 99 9.20 -2.15 -13.07
CA PHE A 99 9.18 -3.35 -13.91
C PHE A 99 9.53 -3.10 -15.37
N GLU A 100 9.75 -1.84 -15.76
CA GLU A 100 9.99 -1.44 -17.15
C GLU A 100 8.88 -1.93 -18.10
N GLU A 101 7.68 -2.13 -17.57
CA GLU A 101 6.52 -2.69 -18.26
C GLU A 101 5.26 -1.91 -17.89
N LEU A 102 4.37 -1.72 -18.87
CA LEU A 102 2.98 -1.40 -18.63
C LEU A 102 2.09 -2.36 -19.43
N PRO A 103 0.97 -2.83 -18.86
CA PRO A 103 0.01 -3.61 -19.64
C PRO A 103 -0.58 -2.74 -20.75
N ASN A 104 -1.09 -3.35 -21.83
CA ASN A 104 -1.84 -2.62 -22.87
C ASN A 104 -3.21 -2.12 -22.38
N ARG A 105 -3.66 -2.58 -21.20
CA ARG A 105 -4.96 -2.23 -20.61
C ARG A 105 -4.80 -1.81 -19.15
N THR A 106 -5.49 -0.74 -18.80
CA THR A 106 -5.49 -0.13 -17.44
C THR A 106 -6.11 -1.00 -16.35
N ASP A 107 -6.75 -2.12 -16.69
CA ASP A 107 -7.34 -3.08 -15.75
C ASP A 107 -6.58 -4.41 -15.67
N ARG A 108 -5.38 -4.50 -16.29
CA ARG A 108 -4.60 -5.74 -16.41
C ARG A 108 -3.18 -5.63 -15.85
N PHE A 109 -2.99 -4.89 -14.77
CA PHE A 109 -1.70 -4.83 -14.07
C PHE A 109 -1.40 -6.15 -13.35
N SER A 110 -0.19 -6.67 -13.54
CA SER A 110 0.23 -7.95 -12.97
C SER A 110 0.80 -7.76 -11.57
N MET A 111 -0.01 -8.03 -10.55
CA MET A 111 0.45 -7.94 -9.15
C MET A 111 1.44 -9.05 -8.76
N SER A 112 1.62 -10.09 -9.59
CA SER A 112 2.59 -11.15 -9.32
C SER A 112 4.04 -10.68 -9.46
N LEU A 113 4.30 -9.63 -10.25
CA LEU A 113 5.65 -9.08 -10.43
C LEU A 113 6.27 -8.59 -9.11
N TYR A 114 5.43 -8.22 -8.13
CA TYR A 114 5.88 -7.80 -6.81
C TYR A 114 6.35 -8.95 -5.91
N LYS A 115 5.87 -10.18 -6.10
CA LYS A 115 6.01 -11.28 -5.11
C LYS A 115 7.45 -11.74 -4.86
N GLU A 116 8.32 -11.56 -5.85
CA GLU A 116 9.70 -12.09 -5.82
C GLU A 116 10.74 -10.98 -5.81
N LYS A 117 10.32 -9.74 -5.53
CA LYS A 117 11.19 -8.57 -5.60
C LYS A 117 11.34 -7.92 -4.24
N ILE A 118 12.57 -7.53 -3.93
CA ILE A 118 12.85 -6.56 -2.87
C ILE A 118 12.79 -5.18 -3.50
N ILE A 119 11.95 -4.31 -2.95
CA ILE A 119 11.74 -2.95 -3.46
C ILE A 119 12.25 -1.95 -2.44
N ARG A 120 13.02 -0.95 -2.88
CA ARG A 120 13.34 0.19 -2.03
C ARG A 120 12.16 1.14 -2.02
N GLY A 121 11.60 1.39 -0.85
CA GLY A 121 10.47 2.29 -0.67
C GLY A 121 10.76 3.39 0.33
N ARG A 122 10.27 4.60 0.05
CA ARG A 122 10.38 5.76 0.94
C ARG A 122 9.23 5.74 1.93
N VAL A 123 9.55 5.65 3.22
CA VAL A 123 8.60 5.72 4.33
C VAL A 123 8.56 7.14 4.89
N THR A 124 7.35 7.62 5.16
CA THR A 124 7.09 8.96 5.73
C THR A 124 6.08 8.88 6.86
N THR A 125 6.08 9.90 7.72
CA THR A 125 5.08 10.05 8.79
C THR A 125 3.88 10.85 8.28
N VAL A 126 2.68 10.31 8.44
CA VAL A 126 1.44 11.03 8.24
C VAL A 126 1.21 11.98 9.42
N LYS A 127 1.31 13.28 9.15
CA LYS A 127 1.14 14.36 10.14
C LYS A 127 -0.20 15.07 10.03
N GLN A 128 -0.93 14.84 8.95
CA GLN A 128 -2.21 15.49 8.65
C GLN A 128 -3.24 14.43 8.28
N GLY A 129 -4.44 14.54 8.85
CA GLY A 129 -5.56 13.66 8.52
C GLY A 129 -6.23 14.04 7.21
N SER A 130 -7.21 13.25 6.78
CA SER A 130 -7.97 13.48 5.53
C SER A 130 -8.65 14.85 5.46
N ARG A 131 -9.00 15.44 6.61
CA ARG A 131 -9.56 16.80 6.74
C ARG A 131 -8.51 17.92 6.75
N GLN A 132 -7.26 17.62 6.38
CA GLN A 132 -6.12 18.55 6.40
C GLN A 132 -5.81 19.15 7.79
N ARG A 133 -6.29 18.51 8.85
CA ARG A 133 -5.99 18.90 10.23
C ARG A 133 -4.73 18.18 10.70
N LYS A 134 -3.88 18.91 11.43
CA LYS A 134 -2.71 18.34 12.09
C LYS A 134 -3.14 17.23 13.04
N LEU A 135 -2.50 16.07 12.93
CA LEU A 135 -2.68 14.97 13.86
C LEU A 135 -1.85 15.23 15.11
N HIS A 136 -2.42 14.91 16.28
CA HIS A 136 -1.65 14.85 17.50
C HIS A 136 -0.52 13.83 17.34
N ASN A 137 0.65 14.07 17.97
CA ASN A 137 1.84 13.25 17.78
C ASN A 137 1.58 11.75 18.05
N VAL A 138 0.73 11.43 19.02
CA VAL A 138 0.37 10.04 19.38
C VAL A 138 -0.50 9.33 18.34
N CYS A 139 -1.15 10.08 17.44
CA CYS A 139 -2.01 9.60 16.36
C CYS A 139 -1.31 9.59 15.00
N GLN A 140 -0.04 9.99 14.94
CA GLN A 140 0.75 9.92 13.72
C GLN A 140 1.13 8.46 13.45
N TYR A 141 1.32 8.14 12.18
CA TYR A 141 1.66 6.80 11.73
C TYR A 141 2.53 6.86 10.47
N SER A 142 3.19 5.74 10.16
CA SER A 142 4.04 5.61 9.00
C SER A 142 3.29 5.03 7.81
N VAL A 143 3.58 5.55 6.63
CA VAL A 143 3.12 5.01 5.34
C VAL A 143 4.28 4.98 4.36
N ILE A 144 4.17 4.12 3.36
CA ILE A 144 5.05 4.16 2.20
C ILE A 144 4.54 5.30 1.30
N ASN A 145 5.39 6.28 1.06
CA ASN A 145 5.10 7.41 0.19
C ASN A 145 5.40 7.13 -1.27
N GLU A 146 6.35 6.24 -1.56
CA GLU A 146 6.86 6.00 -2.91
C GLU A 146 7.58 4.65 -2.95
N LEU A 147 7.34 3.86 -4.00
CA LEU A 147 8.18 2.72 -4.36
C LEU A 147 9.17 3.17 -5.43
N MET A 148 10.47 3.09 -5.13
CA MET A 148 11.52 3.76 -5.91
C MET A 148 12.15 2.84 -6.95
N GLU A 149 12.65 1.68 -6.53
CA GLU A 149 13.37 0.76 -7.42
C GLU A 149 13.33 -0.68 -6.91
N VAL A 150 13.48 -1.63 -7.84
CA VAL A 150 13.72 -3.04 -7.52
C VAL A 150 15.21 -3.20 -7.21
N LYS A 151 15.51 -3.79 -6.04
CA LYS A 151 16.89 -4.13 -5.66
C LYS A 151 17.41 -5.22 -6.59
N LYS A 152 18.56 -4.95 -7.23
CA LYS A 152 19.30 -5.96 -7.99
C LYS A 152 19.95 -6.92 -6.99
N LEU A 153 19.70 -8.22 -7.16
CA LEU A 153 20.38 -9.28 -6.40
C LEU A 153 21.76 -9.53 -7.00
#